data_AF-A0A7Y0EX86-F1
#
_entry.id   AF-A0A7Y0EX86-F1
#
_cell.length_a   1.000
_cell.length_b   1.000
_cell.length_c   1.000
_cell.angle_alpha   90.00
_cell.angle_beta   90.00
_cell.angle_gamma   90.00
#
_symmetry.space_group_name_H-M   'P 1'
#
loop_
_entity.id
_entity.type
_entity.pdbx_description
1 polymer ?
#
loop_
_entity_poly.entity_id
_entity_poly.type
_entity_poly.pdbx_seq_one_letter_code
_entity_poly.pdbx_strand_id
1 'polypeptide(L)' 'MPDFNRLLDLLRDLFDTVFPDEDSAMRFLGVGRDYFRQYYKPYCGFKQGNSMTFRKSELLERREQLRHEAGGVRG' A
#
# COMPACT_ATOMS: atom_id res chain seq x y z
N MET A 1 -13.28 -19.02 17.33
CA MET A 1 -12.70 -19.63 16.11
C MET A 1 -11.64 -18.68 15.56
N PRO A 2 -10.33 -18.96 15.75
CA PRO A 2 -9.25 -18.06 15.30
C PRO A 2 -8.74 -18.32 13.87
N ASP A 3 -9.09 -19.45 13.24
CA ASP A 3 -8.47 -19.88 11.97
C ASP A 3 -9.01 -19.21 10.71
N PHE A 4 -10.26 -18.74 10.72
CA PHE A 4 -10.90 -18.20 9.52
C PHE A 4 -10.27 -16.87 9.09
N ASN A 5 -9.92 -16.01 10.04
CA ASN A 5 -9.26 -14.73 9.76
C ASN A 5 -7.87 -14.94 9.16
N ARG A 6 -7.07 -15.90 9.68
CA ARG A 6 -5.77 -16.24 9.11
C ARG A 6 -5.86 -16.78 7.68
N LEU A 7 -6.87 -17.57 7.38
CA LEU A 7 -7.10 -18.08 6.03
C LEU A 7 -7.45 -16.94 5.05
N LEU A 8 -8.30 -16.00 5.48
CA LEU A 8 -8.63 -14.82 4.68
C LEU A 8 -7.43 -13.92 4.46
N ASP A 9 -6.58 -13.73 5.47
CA ASP A 9 -5.33 -12.97 5.34
C ASP A 9 -4.37 -13.64 4.36
N LEU A 10 -4.23 -14.97 4.42
CA LEU A 10 -3.41 -15.75 3.48
C LEU A 10 -3.94 -15.69 2.06
N LEU A 11 -5.25 -15.78 1.87
CA LEU A 11 -5.88 -15.63 0.55
C LEU A 11 -5.73 -14.21 0.02
N ARG A 12 -5.84 -13.20 0.89
CA ARG A 12 -5.61 -11.80 0.53
C ARG A 12 -4.19 -11.59 0.05
N ASP A 13 -3.21 -12.17 0.75
CA ASP A 13 -1.81 -12.15 0.35
C ASP A 13 -1.54 -12.89 -0.97
N LEU A 14 -2.25 -14.00 -1.22
CA LEU A 14 -2.14 -14.80 -2.45
C LEU A 14 -2.74 -14.10 -3.67
N PHE A 15 -3.83 -13.34 -3.49
CA PHE A 15 -4.50 -12.62 -4.57
C PHE A 15 -4.12 -11.14 -4.64
N ASP A 16 -3.22 -10.67 -3.77
CA ASP A 16 -2.81 -9.27 -3.80
C ASP A 16 -2.02 -8.98 -5.07
N THR A 17 -2.35 -7.86 -5.70
CA THR A 17 -1.60 -7.39 -6.86
C THR A 17 -0.30 -6.76 -6.37
N VAL A 18 0.82 -7.37 -6.73
CA VAL A 18 2.16 -6.85 -6.44
C VAL A 18 2.64 -6.00 -7.60
N PHE A 19 2.91 -4.72 -7.34
CA PHE A 19 3.57 -3.83 -8.28
C PHE A 19 5.09 -3.99 -8.16
N PRO A 20 5.80 -4.20 -9.28
CA PRO A 20 7.23 -4.51 -9.25
C PRO A 20 8.13 -3.28 -9.03
N ASP A 21 7.59 -2.07 -9.13
CA ASP A 21 8.36 -0.82 -9.10
C ASP A 21 7.51 0.40 -8.67
N GLU A 22 8.18 1.52 -8.39
CA GLU A 22 7.54 2.79 -7.99
C GLU A 22 6.59 3.32 -9.08
N ASP A 23 6.96 3.26 -10.36
CA ASP A 23 6.19 3.83 -11.47
C ASP A 23 4.84 3.12 -11.64
N SER A 24 4.84 1.79 -11.55
CA SER A 24 3.64 0.96 -11.59
C SER A 24 2.69 1.30 -10.44
N ALA A 25 3.22 1.44 -9.22
CA ALA A 25 2.44 1.80 -8.03
C ALA A 25 1.90 3.25 -8.10
N MET A 26 2.71 4.19 -8.60
CA MET A 26 2.31 5.60 -8.80
C MET A 26 1.18 5.73 -9.82
N ARG A 27 1.26 5.02 -10.95
CA ARG A 27 0.20 5.00 -11.96
C ARG A 27 -1.10 4.43 -11.41
N PHE A 28 -1.02 3.36 -10.62
CA PHE A 28 -2.20 2.80 -9.95
C PHE A 28 -2.86 3.79 -8.99
N LEU A 29 -2.07 4.52 -8.21
CA LEU A 29 -2.57 5.51 -7.26
C LEU A 29 -2.98 6.84 -7.90
N GLY A 30 -2.49 7.13 -9.11
CA GLY A 30 -2.70 8.42 -9.78
C GLY A 30 -2.00 9.58 -9.06
N VAL A 31 -0.84 9.35 -8.44
CA VAL A 31 -0.10 10.35 -7.67
C VAL A 31 1.25 10.69 -8.29
N GLY A 32 1.72 11.91 -8.04
CA GLY A 32 3.05 12.36 -8.47
C GLY A 32 4.20 11.70 -7.70
N ARG A 33 5.39 11.76 -8.29
CA ARG A 33 6.61 11.11 -7.77
C ARG A 33 6.99 11.54 -6.36
N ASP A 34 7.00 12.84 -6.10
CA ASP A 34 7.42 13.37 -4.79
C ASP A 34 6.42 12.99 -3.70
N TYR A 35 5.13 13.09 -4.02
CA TYR A 35 4.06 12.66 -3.11
C TYR A 35 4.14 11.17 -2.79
N PHE A 36 4.37 10.32 -3.80
CA PHE A 36 4.54 8.89 -3.60
C PHE A 36 5.73 8.57 -2.68
N ARG A 37 6.87 9.20 -2.93
CA ARG A 37 8.11 8.98 -2.17
C ARG A 37 8.01 9.44 -0.72
N GLN A 38 7.23 10.49 -0.47
CA GLN A 38 7.01 11.01 0.86
C GLN A 38 5.99 10.20 1.66
N TYR A 39 4.87 9.81 1.04
CA TYR A 39 3.71 9.31 1.79
C TYR A 39 3.41 7.83 1.62
N TYR A 40 3.91 7.18 0.57
CA TYR A 40 3.64 5.76 0.29
C TYR A 40 4.91 4.91 0.38
N LYS A 41 5.98 5.30 -0.31
CA LYS A 41 7.22 4.50 -0.40
C LYS A 41 7.77 4.04 0.97
N PRO A 42 7.82 4.88 2.02
CA PRO A 42 8.37 4.48 3.31
C PRO A 42 7.49 3.49 4.08
N TYR A 43 6.19 3.41 3.75
CA TYR A 43 5.19 2.65 4.50
C TYR A 43 4.75 1.37 3.79
N CYS A 44 4.66 1.41 2.46
CA CYS A 44 4.17 0.30 1.61
C CYS A 44 5.30 -0.37 0.82
N GLY A 45 6.54 0.09 0.98
CA GLY A 45 7.69 -0.42 0.24
C GLY A 45 8.23 -1.70 0.85
N PHE A 46 8.05 -2.82 0.15
CA PHE A 46 8.64 -4.09 0.54
C PHE A 46 9.90 -4.37 -0.26
N LYS A 47 11.05 -4.48 0.40
CA LYS A 47 12.32 -4.77 -0.26
C LYS A 47 12.45 -6.27 -0.53
N GLN A 48 12.40 -6.66 -1.80
CA GLN A 48 12.61 -8.02 -2.26
C GLN A 48 13.92 -8.10 -3.05
N GLY A 49 15.00 -8.47 -2.37
CA GLY A 49 16.36 -8.45 -2.94
C GLY A 49 16.85 -7.03 -3.23
N ASN A 50 17.17 -6.74 -4.49
CA ASN A 50 17.62 -5.41 -4.94
C ASN A 50 16.46 -4.51 -5.41
N SER A 51 15.25 -5.04 -5.49
CA SER A 51 14.07 -4.31 -5.95
C SER A 51 13.11 -4.00 -4.81
N MET A 52 12.35 -2.92 -4.95
CA MET A 52 11.27 -2.58 -4.03
C MET A 52 9.93 -2.79 -4.72
N THR A 53 9.11 -3.63 -4.12
CA THR A 53 7.77 -3.98 -4.58
C THR A 53 6.72 -3.35 -3.70
N PHE A 54 5.51 -3.18 -4.23
CA PHE A 54 4.40 -2.56 -3.50
C PHE A 54 3.15 -3.42 -3.63
N ARG A 55 2.48 -3.70 -2.52
CA ARG A 55 1.23 -4.46 -2.50
C ARG A 55 0.03 -3.53 -2.68
N LYS A 56 -0.94 -3.91 -3.51
CA LYS A 56 -2.12 -3.09 -3.77
C LYS A 56 -2.94 -2.86 -2.50
N SER A 57 -3.11 -3.86 -1.65
CA SER A 57 -3.84 -3.70 -0.39
C SER A 57 -3.21 -2.62 0.51
N GLU A 58 -1.90 -2.68 0.72
CA GLU A 58 -1.15 -1.71 1.53
C GLU A 58 -1.22 -0.28 0.95
N LEU A 59 -1.12 -0.14 -0.37
CA LEU A 59 -1.26 1.17 -1.04
C LEU A 59 -2.66 1.75 -0.83
N LEU A 60 -3.70 0.92 -0.89
CA LEU A 60 -5.08 1.35 -0.66
C LEU A 60 -5.35 1.71 0.79
N GLU A 61 -4.84 0.90 1.74
CA GLU A 61 -4.93 1.16 3.16
C GLU A 61 -4.23 2.47 3.52
N ARG A 62 -3.00 2.70 3.02
CA ARG A 62 -2.29 3.95 3.25
C ARG A 62 -3.04 5.15 2.68
N ARG A 63 -3.68 5.01 1.51
CA ARG A 63 -4.52 6.07 0.93
C ARG A 63 -5.70 6.43 1.83
N GLU A 64 -6.32 5.44 2.47
CA GLU A 64 -7.40 5.67 3.43
C GLU A 64 -6.87 6.37 4.70
N GLN A 65 -5.75 5.92 5.25
CA GLN A 65 -5.08 6.58 6.38
C GLN A 65 -4.78 8.06 6.07
N LEU A 66 -4.20 8.36 4.90
CA LEU A 66 -3.91 9.74 4.47
C LEU A 66 -5.18 10.60 4.36
N ARG A 67 -6.32 10.02 3.97
CA ARG A 67 -7.61 10.74 3.95
C ARG A 67 -8.09 11.07 5.36
N HIS A 68 -7.91 10.14 6.31
CA HIS A 68 -8.23 10.40 7.71
C HIS A 68 -7.30 11.44 8.35
N GLU A 69 -5.99 11.37 8.07
CA GLU A 69 -4.99 12.36 8.50
C GLU A 69 -5.31 13.76 7.94
N ALA A 70 -5.68 13.85 6.65
CA ALA A 70 -6.06 15.11 6.02
C ALA A 70 -7.43 15.63 6.48
N GLY A 71 -8.36 14.73 6.81
CA GLY A 71 -9.70 15.06 7.30
C GLY A 71 -9.75 15.43 8.79
N GLY A 72 -8.72 15.10 9.57
CA GLY A 72 -8.64 15.31 11.03
C GLY A 72 -8.33 16.73 11.49
N VAL A 73 -8.21 17.72 10.59
CA VAL A 73 -7.87 19.13 10.92
C VAL A 73 -9.12 19.98 11.24
N ARG A 74 -10.25 19.36 11.60
CA ARG A 74 -11.45 20.07 12.10
C ARG A 74 -12.01 19.35 13.32
N GLY A 75 -11.36 19.58 14.46
CA GLY A 75 -11.85 19.30 15.81
C GLY A 75 -11.30 20.37 16.74
#